data_AF-A0A1G3B9G4-F1
#
_entry.id   AF-A0A1G3B9G4-F1
#
_cell.length_a   1.000
_cell.length_b   1.000
_cell.length_c   1.000
_cell.angle_alpha   90.00
_cell.angle_beta   90.00
_cell.angle_gamma   90.00
#
_symmetry.space_group_name_H-M   'P 1'
#
loop_
_entity.id
_entity.type
_entity.pdbx_description
1 polymer ?
#
loop_
_entity_poly.entity_id
_entity_poly.type
_entity_poly.pdbx_seq_one_letter_code
_entity_poly.pdbx_strand_id
1 'polypeptide(L)'
;VRAQVRDQVRDQVRDQVRAQVGDQVGDQVWAQVWDQVWDQVVAQVWDQVWASKMEFNYFPDYGSVRDYGWVSFYDFFTKIGVINHDKYNQFKKVLLSGIYDMIQLEGFCIVSNMPNHIERASNRLHSETGPAIQFRDGYELYYWKGVGIPSKWIKEKDKITREEIIGETNAEKRRCLMEILGVEKFAHLLGIKQIDTDVDQNSNKAILYRTKEKDTILKEHIHYARVVCPSTQREYFLCVPNTITNIWDAIGWSFSKTKDTYKPVIET
;
A
#
# COMPACT_ATOMS: atom_id res chain seq x y z
N VAL A 1 23.68 50.78 16.13
CA VAL A 1 24.87 50.01 16.57
C VAL A 1 24.51 48.82 17.46
N ARG A 2 23.97 48.99 18.69
CA ARG A 2 23.66 47.83 19.59
C ARG A 2 22.64 46.81 19.04
N ALA A 3 21.59 47.24 18.35
CA ALA A 3 20.60 46.33 17.75
C ALA A 3 21.19 45.53 16.57
N GLN A 4 21.92 46.23 15.70
CA GLN A 4 22.57 45.65 14.51
C GLN A 4 23.61 44.58 14.88
N VAL A 5 24.41 44.83 15.93
CA VAL A 5 25.37 43.84 16.45
C VAL A 5 24.66 42.64 17.06
N ARG A 6 23.52 42.83 17.73
CA ARG A 6 22.76 41.74 18.36
C ARG A 6 22.12 40.83 17.31
N ASP A 7 21.57 41.40 16.24
CA ASP A 7 20.95 40.63 15.15
C ASP A 7 22.02 39.86 14.36
N GLN A 8 23.16 40.51 14.06
CA GLN A 8 24.26 39.89 13.33
C GLN A 8 24.92 38.74 14.11
N VAL A 9 25.10 38.89 15.43
CA VAL A 9 25.60 37.81 16.30
C VAL A 9 24.58 36.68 16.42
N ARG A 10 23.28 36.99 16.50
CA ARG A 10 22.23 35.97 16.60
C ARG A 10 22.13 35.14 15.33
N ASP A 11 22.22 35.75 14.16
CA ASP A 11 22.15 35.07 12.87
C ASP A 11 23.40 34.22 12.64
N GLN A 12 24.61 34.75 12.91
CA GLN A 12 25.84 33.97 12.79
C GLN A 12 25.90 32.77 13.75
N VAL A 13 25.54 32.96 15.02
CA VAL A 13 25.54 31.86 16.00
C VAL A 13 24.50 30.82 15.63
N ARG A 14 23.31 31.25 15.17
CA ARG A 14 22.26 30.32 14.74
C ARG A 14 22.69 29.53 13.52
N ASP A 15 23.29 30.16 12.51
CA ASP A 15 23.71 29.49 11.30
C ASP A 15 24.89 28.54 11.54
N GLN A 16 25.87 28.94 12.37
CA GLN A 16 26.97 28.06 12.76
C GLN A 16 26.51 26.88 13.61
N VAL A 17 25.63 27.10 14.59
CA VAL A 17 25.10 25.99 15.41
C VAL A 17 24.25 25.06 14.56
N ARG A 18 23.47 25.58 13.61
CA ARG A 18 22.62 24.75 12.75
C ARG A 18 23.43 23.94 11.74
N ALA A 19 24.48 24.52 11.16
CA ALA A 19 25.37 23.79 10.26
C ALA A 19 26.22 22.78 11.04
N GLN A 20 26.90 23.16 12.12
CA GLN A 20 27.73 22.22 12.86
C GLN A 20 26.93 21.13 13.57
N VAL A 21 25.86 21.48 14.28
CA VAL A 21 25.06 20.46 14.99
C VAL A 21 24.18 19.68 14.01
N GLY A 22 23.60 20.34 13.00
CA GLY A 22 22.77 19.68 12.00
C GLY A 22 23.57 18.71 11.13
N ASP A 23 24.71 19.15 10.59
CA ASP A 23 25.51 18.32 9.70
C ASP A 23 26.31 17.29 10.50
N GLN A 24 26.96 17.65 11.62
CA GLN A 24 27.73 16.65 12.39
C GLN A 24 26.85 15.66 13.13
N VAL A 25 25.80 16.11 13.84
CA VAL A 25 24.93 15.16 14.57
C VAL A 25 24.00 14.44 13.61
N GLY A 26 23.49 15.13 12.59
CA GLY A 26 22.71 14.52 11.52
C GLY A 26 23.52 13.45 10.81
N ASP A 27 24.63 13.81 10.17
CA ASP A 27 25.40 12.86 9.37
C ASP A 27 26.08 11.79 10.21
N GLN A 28 26.60 12.10 11.42
CA GLN A 28 27.19 11.07 12.27
C GLN A 28 26.15 10.14 12.87
N VAL A 29 25.01 10.64 13.36
CA VAL A 29 23.99 9.75 13.94
C VAL A 29 23.28 8.98 12.84
N TRP A 30 22.96 9.60 11.70
CA TRP A 30 22.39 8.87 10.56
C TRP A 30 23.38 7.84 10.03
N ALA A 31 24.61 8.21 9.68
CA ALA A 31 25.56 7.24 9.15
C ALA A 31 25.92 6.17 10.19
N GLN A 32 26.20 6.53 11.44
CA GLN A 32 26.59 5.52 12.44
C GLN A 32 25.42 4.66 12.87
N VAL A 33 24.23 5.21 13.16
CA VAL A 33 23.09 4.39 13.59
C VAL A 33 22.53 3.61 12.40
N TRP A 34 22.42 4.22 11.22
CA TRP A 34 21.95 3.51 10.04
C TRP A 34 22.95 2.44 9.61
N ASP A 35 24.23 2.75 9.41
CA ASP A 35 25.20 1.74 8.98
C ASP A 35 25.41 0.69 10.08
N GLN A 36 25.52 1.06 11.36
CA GLN A 36 25.72 0.04 12.41
C GLN A 36 24.46 -0.80 12.66
N VAL A 37 23.26 -0.22 12.71
CA VAL A 37 22.04 -1.01 12.96
C VAL A 37 21.67 -1.81 11.72
N TRP A 38 21.83 -1.24 10.53
CA TRP A 38 21.55 -1.95 9.28
C TRP A 38 22.58 -3.05 9.04
N ASP A 39 23.88 -2.75 9.06
CA ASP A 39 24.89 -3.78 8.79
C ASP A 39 24.99 -4.79 9.93
N GLN A 40 24.81 -4.41 11.19
CA GLN A 40 24.88 -5.40 12.28
C GLN A 40 23.56 -6.12 12.50
N VAL A 41 22.42 -5.42 12.63
CA VAL A 41 21.17 -6.10 12.98
C VAL A 41 20.52 -6.69 11.74
N VAL A 42 20.42 -5.94 10.63
CA VAL A 42 19.80 -6.50 9.42
C VAL A 42 20.70 -7.58 8.84
N ALA A 43 22.01 -7.36 8.66
CA ALA A 43 22.85 -8.44 8.11
C ALA A 43 22.97 -9.63 9.07
N GLN A 44 23.12 -9.45 10.39
CA GLN A 44 23.20 -10.62 11.29
C GLN A 44 21.87 -11.36 11.44
N VAL A 45 20.73 -10.67 11.49
CA VAL A 45 19.42 -11.34 11.53
C VAL A 45 19.14 -12.00 10.19
N TRP A 46 19.45 -11.35 9.08
CA TRP A 46 19.27 -11.92 7.75
C TRP A 46 20.19 -13.13 7.58
N ASP A 47 21.47 -13.05 7.91
CA ASP A 47 22.40 -14.17 7.88
C ASP A 47 22.01 -15.28 8.86
N GLN A 48 21.51 -14.97 10.07
CA GLN A 48 21.04 -16.00 11.02
C GLN A 48 19.74 -16.66 10.56
N VAL A 49 18.80 -15.91 9.98
CA VAL A 49 17.53 -16.43 9.47
C VAL A 49 17.76 -17.23 8.18
N TRP A 50 18.70 -16.81 7.32
CA TRP A 50 19.08 -17.56 6.12
C TRP A 50 20.02 -18.74 6.40
N ALA A 51 20.82 -18.68 7.48
CA ALA A 51 21.58 -19.82 7.99
C ALA A 51 20.68 -20.81 8.75
N SER A 52 19.51 -20.36 9.23
CA SER A 52 18.42 -21.28 9.54
C SER A 52 18.03 -21.93 8.23
N LYS A 53 18.36 -23.21 8.08
CA LYS A 53 18.18 -24.00 6.85
C LYS A 53 16.70 -24.06 6.50
N MET A 54 16.17 -23.01 5.87
CA MET A 54 14.81 -22.99 5.35
C MET A 54 14.76 -23.93 4.15
N GLU A 55 14.29 -25.15 4.40
CA GLU A 55 14.02 -26.09 3.33
C GLU A 55 12.72 -25.69 2.62
N PHE A 56 12.86 -25.25 1.37
CA PHE A 56 11.71 -24.96 0.52
C PHE A 56 11.10 -26.28 0.05
N ASN A 57 9.95 -26.63 0.61
CA ASN A 57 9.20 -27.80 0.21
C ASN A 57 8.24 -27.41 -0.91
N TYR A 58 8.39 -28.04 -2.08
CA TYR A 58 7.50 -27.81 -3.22
C TYR A 58 6.23 -28.63 -3.05
N PHE A 59 5.09 -27.95 -2.94
CA PHE A 59 3.78 -28.60 -2.99
C PHE A 59 3.30 -28.67 -4.44
N PRO A 60 2.50 -29.69 -4.82
CA PRO A 60 1.94 -29.74 -6.16
C PRO A 60 1.01 -28.54 -6.41
N ASP A 61 1.14 -27.89 -7.58
CA ASP A 61 0.35 -26.70 -7.96
C ASP A 61 -0.93 -27.06 -8.75
N TYR A 62 -1.52 -28.24 -8.50
CA TYR A 62 -2.74 -28.71 -9.16
C TYR A 62 -3.84 -29.04 -8.14
N GLY A 63 -5.09 -29.06 -8.60
CA GLY A 63 -6.28 -29.27 -7.77
C GLY A 63 -6.97 -27.97 -7.34
N SER A 64 -6.64 -26.83 -7.95
CA SER A 64 -7.22 -25.52 -7.61
C SER A 64 -8.19 -25.03 -8.70
N VAL A 65 -8.86 -23.90 -8.44
CA VAL A 65 -9.65 -23.20 -9.45
C VAL A 65 -8.88 -22.87 -10.74
N ARG A 66 -7.54 -22.83 -10.71
CA ARG A 66 -6.69 -22.59 -11.90
C ARG A 66 -6.77 -23.73 -12.91
N ASP A 67 -7.07 -24.95 -12.47
CA ASP A 67 -7.12 -26.13 -13.34
C ASP A 67 -8.42 -26.24 -14.17
N TYR A 68 -9.46 -25.48 -13.83
CA TYR A 68 -10.74 -25.53 -14.55
C TYR A 68 -10.58 -25.22 -16.04
N GLY A 69 -9.65 -24.32 -16.40
CA GLY A 69 -9.34 -24.02 -17.80
C GLY A 69 -8.87 -25.26 -18.56
N TRP A 70 -7.82 -25.91 -18.07
CA TRP A 70 -7.28 -27.13 -18.66
C TRP A 70 -8.28 -28.27 -18.67
N VAL A 71 -8.99 -28.48 -17.56
CA VAL A 71 -9.99 -29.54 -17.47
C VAL A 71 -11.13 -29.31 -18.46
N SER A 72 -11.62 -28.08 -18.63
CA SER A 72 -12.66 -27.77 -19.62
C SER A 72 -12.22 -28.04 -21.06
N PHE A 73 -10.97 -27.73 -21.38
CA PHE A 73 -10.39 -27.99 -22.69
C PHE A 73 -10.33 -29.50 -23.01
N TYR A 74 -9.79 -30.32 -22.11
CA TYR A 74 -9.72 -31.77 -22.31
C TYR A 74 -11.09 -32.45 -22.19
N ASP A 75 -12.04 -31.85 -21.47
CA ASP A 75 -13.39 -32.39 -21.32
C ASP A 75 -14.14 -32.35 -22.65
N PHE A 76 -13.90 -31.32 -23.46
CA PHE A 76 -14.44 -31.23 -24.82
C PHE A 76 -14.03 -32.45 -25.66
N PHE A 77 -12.71 -32.74 -25.77
CA PHE A 77 -12.21 -33.88 -26.54
C PHE A 77 -12.66 -35.23 -25.98
N THR A 78 -12.85 -35.31 -24.65
CA THR A 78 -13.40 -36.48 -24.00
C THR A 78 -14.87 -36.70 -24.38
N LYS A 79 -15.68 -35.64 -24.42
CA LYS A 79 -17.11 -35.70 -24.78
C LYS A 79 -17.36 -36.07 -26.24
N ILE A 80 -16.49 -35.64 -27.15
CA ILE A 80 -16.60 -36.01 -28.57
C ILE A 80 -15.91 -37.35 -28.91
N GLY A 81 -15.37 -38.05 -27.90
CA GLY A 81 -14.82 -39.39 -28.07
C GLY A 81 -13.43 -39.45 -28.71
N VAL A 82 -12.68 -38.34 -28.74
CA VAL A 82 -11.33 -38.30 -29.34
C VAL A 82 -10.27 -38.82 -28.36
N ILE A 83 -10.39 -38.49 -27.08
CA ILE A 83 -9.52 -38.98 -26.01
C ILE A 83 -10.37 -39.56 -24.87
N ASN A 84 -9.87 -40.55 -24.15
CA ASN A 84 -10.49 -40.98 -22.91
C ASN A 84 -9.42 -41.59 -22.00
N HIS A 85 -9.19 -40.97 -20.84
CA HIS A 85 -8.15 -41.40 -19.91
C HIS A 85 -8.67 -41.41 -18.47
N ASP A 86 -8.52 -42.55 -17.79
CA ASP A 86 -9.09 -42.77 -16.45
C ASP A 86 -8.59 -41.77 -15.40
N LYS A 87 -7.27 -41.51 -15.36
CA LYS A 87 -6.70 -40.52 -14.43
C LYS A 87 -7.26 -39.11 -14.63
N TYR A 88 -7.48 -38.69 -15.88
CA TYR A 88 -8.12 -37.41 -16.19
C TYR A 88 -9.57 -37.39 -15.69
N ASN A 89 -10.32 -38.47 -15.92
CA ASN A 89 -11.70 -38.59 -15.44
C ASN A 89 -11.79 -38.54 -13.90
N GLN A 90 -10.82 -39.14 -13.19
CA GLN A 90 -10.72 -39.05 -11.74
C GLN A 90 -10.39 -37.62 -11.28
N PHE A 91 -9.39 -36.98 -11.90
CA PHE A 91 -9.01 -35.60 -11.58
C PHE A 91 -10.17 -34.61 -11.83
N LYS A 92 -10.88 -34.77 -12.94
CA LYS A 92 -12.10 -34.01 -13.23
C LYS A 92 -13.16 -34.17 -12.14
N LYS A 93 -13.39 -35.39 -11.64
CA LYS A 93 -14.33 -35.64 -10.53
C LYS A 93 -13.91 -34.91 -9.26
N VAL A 94 -12.61 -34.88 -8.94
CA VAL A 94 -12.08 -34.15 -7.79
C VAL A 94 -12.35 -32.66 -7.91
N LEU A 95 -12.01 -32.02 -9.03
CA LEU A 95 -12.26 -30.58 -9.22
C LEU A 95 -13.77 -30.25 -9.18
N LEU A 96 -14.60 -31.08 -9.81
CA LEU A 96 -16.06 -30.87 -9.81
C LEU A 96 -16.73 -31.14 -8.46
N SER A 97 -16.00 -31.61 -7.44
CA SER A 97 -16.55 -31.81 -6.09
C SER A 97 -16.76 -30.50 -5.30
N GLY A 98 -16.35 -29.36 -5.86
CA GLY A 98 -16.55 -28.04 -5.24
C GLY A 98 -15.34 -27.53 -4.45
N ILE A 99 -14.14 -27.97 -4.84
CA ILE A 99 -12.87 -27.53 -4.27
C ILE A 99 -12.50 -26.16 -4.84
N TYR A 100 -12.12 -25.24 -3.96
CA TYR A 100 -11.49 -23.98 -4.35
C TYR A 100 -9.98 -24.15 -4.55
N ASP A 101 -9.32 -24.71 -3.54
CA ASP A 101 -7.89 -24.96 -3.55
C ASP A 101 -7.57 -26.14 -2.62
N MET A 102 -6.40 -26.75 -2.83
CA MET A 102 -5.92 -27.84 -1.99
C MET A 102 -4.40 -27.86 -1.90
N ILE A 103 -3.89 -28.19 -0.71
CA ILE A 103 -2.48 -28.46 -0.46
C ILE A 103 -2.35 -29.96 -0.21
N GLN A 104 -1.55 -30.64 -1.03
CA GLN A 104 -1.31 -32.08 -0.88
C GLN A 104 0.02 -32.32 -0.19
N LEU A 105 -0.02 -33.13 0.87
CA LEU A 105 1.11 -33.47 1.73
C LEU A 105 1.19 -35.00 1.82
N GLU A 106 2.29 -35.52 2.33
CA GLU A 106 2.43 -36.97 2.49
C GLU A 106 1.42 -37.50 3.53
N GLY A 107 0.46 -38.32 3.08
CA GLY A 107 -0.55 -38.94 3.95
C GLY A 107 -1.73 -38.04 4.34
N PHE A 108 -1.74 -36.76 3.96
CA PHE A 108 -2.86 -35.85 4.24
C PHE A 108 -3.03 -34.76 3.18
N CYS A 109 -4.24 -34.23 3.07
CA CYS A 109 -4.55 -33.14 2.15
C CYS A 109 -5.42 -32.10 2.86
N ILE A 110 -5.04 -30.82 2.75
CA ILE A 110 -5.83 -29.70 3.22
C ILE A 110 -6.64 -29.21 2.04
N VAL A 111 -7.96 -29.17 2.17
CA VAL A 111 -8.87 -28.80 1.08
C VAL A 111 -9.74 -27.63 1.53
N SER A 112 -9.84 -26.62 0.67
CA SER A 112 -10.73 -25.48 0.86
C SER A 112 -11.94 -25.60 -0.06
N ASN A 113 -13.13 -25.37 0.49
CA ASN A 113 -14.38 -25.34 -0.29
C ASN A 113 -14.49 -24.04 -1.10
N MET A 114 -15.27 -24.07 -2.18
CA MET A 114 -15.66 -22.85 -2.89
C MET A 114 -16.26 -21.79 -1.95
N PRO A 115 -15.91 -20.50 -2.14
CA PRO A 115 -16.56 -19.42 -1.42
C PRO A 115 -18.06 -19.41 -1.71
N ASN A 116 -18.86 -19.03 -0.72
CA ASN A 116 -20.31 -18.89 -0.87
C ASN A 116 -20.72 -17.47 -1.33
N HIS A 117 -19.78 -16.52 -1.28
CA HIS A 117 -19.99 -15.14 -1.73
C HIS A 117 -18.71 -14.57 -2.34
N ILE A 118 -18.85 -13.90 -3.48
CA ILE A 118 -17.79 -13.09 -4.10
C ILE A 118 -18.44 -11.80 -4.61
N GLU A 119 -17.93 -10.65 -4.17
CA GLU A 119 -18.35 -9.33 -4.61
C GLU A 119 -17.24 -8.63 -5.41
N ARG A 120 -17.64 -8.00 -6.51
CA ARG A 120 -16.73 -7.29 -7.41
C ARG A 120 -17.35 -6.00 -7.90
N ALA A 121 -16.51 -4.99 -8.10
CA ALA A 121 -16.82 -3.79 -8.87
C ALA A 121 -15.77 -3.59 -9.95
N SER A 122 -16.20 -3.29 -11.18
CA SER A 122 -15.32 -3.13 -12.35
C SER A 122 -14.31 -4.29 -12.49
N ASN A 123 -14.80 -5.52 -12.32
CA ASN A 123 -14.03 -6.78 -12.37
C ASN A 123 -12.94 -6.96 -11.28
N ARG A 124 -12.86 -6.07 -10.29
CA ARG A 124 -11.94 -6.18 -9.15
C ARG A 124 -12.71 -6.55 -7.89
N LEU A 125 -12.09 -7.34 -7.00
CA LEU A 125 -12.68 -7.68 -5.69
C LEU A 125 -12.97 -6.39 -4.90
N HIS A 126 -14.21 -6.23 -4.47
CA HIS A 126 -14.64 -5.02 -3.77
C HIS A 126 -15.96 -5.26 -3.03
N SER A 127 -16.05 -4.75 -1.81
CA SER A 127 -17.31 -4.59 -1.09
C SER A 127 -17.24 -3.36 -0.19
N GLU A 128 -18.34 -2.59 -0.11
CA GLU A 128 -18.44 -1.43 0.79
C GLU A 128 -19.10 -1.74 2.13
N THR A 129 -19.80 -2.88 2.21
CA THR A 129 -20.68 -3.25 3.32
C THR A 129 -20.25 -4.52 4.05
N GLY A 130 -19.42 -5.36 3.43
CA GLY A 130 -19.00 -6.64 3.99
C GLY A 130 -17.69 -7.18 3.41
N PRO A 131 -17.43 -8.49 3.54
CA PRO A 131 -16.29 -9.13 2.90
C PRO A 131 -16.51 -9.22 1.39
N ALA A 132 -15.45 -9.02 0.60
CA ALA A 132 -15.53 -9.23 -0.84
C ALA A 132 -15.46 -10.72 -1.21
N ILE A 133 -14.93 -11.57 -0.33
CA ILE A 133 -15.03 -13.04 -0.45
C ILE A 133 -15.41 -13.60 0.92
N GLN A 134 -16.42 -14.46 0.96
CA GLN A 134 -16.78 -15.24 2.15
C GLN A 134 -16.73 -16.74 1.82
N PHE A 135 -16.07 -17.49 2.69
CA PHE A 135 -16.00 -18.94 2.64
C PHE A 135 -17.05 -19.57 3.56
N ARG A 136 -17.39 -20.83 3.27
CA ARG A 136 -18.45 -21.56 3.98
C ARG A 136 -18.14 -21.84 5.45
N ASP A 137 -16.85 -21.87 5.80
CA ASP A 137 -16.35 -22.01 7.16
C ASP A 137 -16.37 -20.69 7.95
N GLY A 138 -16.82 -19.59 7.34
CA GLY A 138 -16.85 -18.26 7.93
C GLY A 138 -15.57 -17.46 7.74
N TYR A 139 -14.58 -17.99 7.02
CA TYR A 139 -13.39 -17.20 6.67
C TYR A 139 -13.74 -16.09 5.67
N GLU A 140 -13.24 -14.88 5.91
CA GLU A 140 -13.63 -13.66 5.20
C GLU A 140 -12.42 -12.91 4.71
N LEU A 141 -12.48 -12.43 3.46
CA LEU A 141 -11.46 -11.56 2.88
C LEU A 141 -12.09 -10.23 2.44
N TYR A 142 -11.44 -9.14 2.85
CA TYR A 142 -11.92 -7.78 2.62
C TYR A 142 -11.07 -7.10 1.56
N TYR A 143 -11.74 -6.53 0.57
CA TYR A 143 -11.08 -5.84 -0.53
C TYR A 143 -11.80 -4.52 -0.84
N TRP A 144 -10.99 -3.49 -1.13
CA TRP A 144 -11.47 -2.21 -1.63
C TRP A 144 -10.88 -1.96 -3.01
N LYS A 145 -11.72 -2.04 -4.06
CA LYS A 145 -11.31 -1.88 -5.47
C LYS A 145 -10.04 -2.68 -5.81
N GLY A 146 -9.97 -3.94 -5.38
CA GLY A 146 -8.88 -4.88 -5.62
C GLY A 146 -7.68 -4.77 -4.67
N VAL A 147 -7.72 -3.91 -3.67
CA VAL A 147 -6.69 -3.82 -2.61
C VAL A 147 -7.16 -4.54 -1.37
N GLY A 148 -6.38 -5.48 -0.85
CA GLY A 148 -6.70 -6.17 0.41
C GLY A 148 -6.61 -5.23 1.59
N ILE A 149 -7.66 -5.16 2.40
CA ILE A 149 -7.77 -4.23 3.54
C ILE A 149 -8.20 -4.94 4.83
N PRO A 150 -7.93 -4.38 6.02
CA PRO A 150 -8.48 -4.90 7.26
C PRO A 150 -10.02 -4.85 7.30
N SER A 151 -10.65 -5.86 7.89
CA SER A 151 -12.10 -5.92 8.07
C SER A 151 -12.65 -4.73 8.87
N LYS A 152 -11.85 -4.22 9.84
CA LYS A 152 -12.13 -3.03 10.64
C LYS A 152 -12.52 -1.83 9.78
N TRP A 153 -11.91 -1.65 8.61
CA TRP A 153 -12.17 -0.49 7.75
C TRP A 153 -13.55 -0.52 7.10
N ILE A 154 -14.21 -1.69 7.07
CA ILE A 154 -15.57 -1.82 6.56
C ILE A 154 -16.56 -1.91 7.73
N LYS A 155 -16.28 -2.77 8.70
CA LYS A 155 -17.18 -3.07 9.83
C LYS A 155 -17.23 -1.97 10.88
N GLU A 156 -16.14 -1.24 11.09
CA GLU A 156 -15.96 -0.31 12.21
C GLU A 156 -15.36 1.03 11.72
N LYS A 157 -15.91 1.57 10.61
CA LYS A 157 -15.47 2.82 9.97
C LYS A 157 -15.33 4.01 10.92
N ASP A 158 -16.14 4.05 11.97
CA ASP A 158 -16.12 5.13 12.97
C ASP A 158 -15.01 5.01 14.02
N LYS A 159 -14.36 3.85 14.11
CA LYS A 159 -13.26 3.59 15.05
C LYS A 159 -11.87 3.70 14.40
N ILE A 160 -11.81 4.14 13.14
CA ILE A 160 -10.52 4.43 12.49
C ILE A 160 -9.94 5.69 13.14
N THR A 161 -8.70 5.63 13.58
CA THR A 161 -8.02 6.72 14.29
C THR A 161 -6.96 7.39 13.42
N ARG A 162 -6.45 8.54 13.89
CA ARG A 162 -5.36 9.27 13.24
C ARG A 162 -4.09 8.43 13.15
N GLU A 163 -3.77 7.71 14.22
CA GLU A 163 -2.57 6.89 14.35
C GLU A 163 -2.58 5.74 13.35
N GLU A 164 -3.75 5.15 13.10
CA GLU A 164 -3.90 4.09 12.10
C GLU A 164 -3.66 4.60 10.67
N ILE A 165 -4.12 5.82 10.36
CA ILE A 165 -3.88 6.45 9.06
C ILE A 165 -2.40 6.79 8.87
N ILE A 166 -1.75 7.35 9.90
CA ILE A 166 -0.32 7.74 9.85
C ILE A 166 0.59 6.50 9.81
N GLY A 167 0.23 5.44 10.53
CA GLY A 167 0.99 4.19 10.58
C GLY A 167 0.92 3.34 9.32
N GLU A 168 -0.08 3.53 8.45
CA GLU A 168 -0.19 2.80 7.19
C GLU A 168 0.81 3.33 6.15
N THR A 169 1.88 2.58 5.92
CA THR A 169 2.94 2.97 4.98
C THR A 169 2.54 2.76 3.52
N ASN A 170 1.68 1.77 3.23
CA ASN A 170 1.27 1.45 1.86
C ASN A 170 0.33 2.52 1.29
N ALA A 171 0.76 3.17 0.21
CA ALA A 171 0.02 4.27 -0.42
C ALA A 171 -1.36 3.84 -0.97
N GLU A 172 -1.49 2.62 -1.51
CA GLU A 172 -2.77 2.10 -2.01
C GLU A 172 -3.76 1.83 -0.88
N LYS A 173 -3.27 1.37 0.28
CA LYS A 173 -4.12 1.20 1.47
C LYS A 173 -4.53 2.55 2.09
N ARG A 174 -3.62 3.53 2.15
CA ARG A 174 -3.98 4.91 2.54
C ARG A 174 -5.03 5.54 1.63
N ARG A 175 -4.93 5.30 0.31
CA ARG A 175 -5.99 5.69 -0.64
C ARG A 175 -7.34 5.05 -0.27
N CYS A 176 -7.34 3.75 0.04
CA CYS A 176 -8.56 3.06 0.46
C CYS A 176 -9.15 3.67 1.73
N LEU A 177 -8.33 3.97 2.75
CA LEU A 177 -8.77 4.67 3.96
C LEU A 177 -9.45 6.01 3.66
N MET A 178 -8.84 6.81 2.78
CA MET A 178 -9.40 8.10 2.37
C MET A 178 -10.75 7.93 1.65
N GLU A 179 -10.85 6.98 0.71
CA GLU A 179 -12.10 6.72 0.00
C GLU A 179 -13.21 6.20 0.93
N ILE A 180 -12.86 5.33 1.87
CA ILE A 180 -13.78 4.74 2.86
C ILE A 180 -14.30 5.80 3.84
N LEU A 181 -13.43 6.67 4.34
CA LEU A 181 -13.78 7.72 5.30
C LEU A 181 -14.40 8.94 4.63
N GLY A 182 -14.11 9.16 3.36
CA GLY A 182 -14.34 10.41 2.66
C GLY A 182 -13.30 11.48 3.02
N VAL A 183 -13.16 12.47 2.13
CA VAL A 183 -12.14 13.53 2.23
C VAL A 183 -12.27 14.34 3.52
N GLU A 184 -13.50 14.68 3.92
CA GLU A 184 -13.75 15.54 5.09
C GLU A 184 -13.33 14.87 6.40
N LYS A 185 -13.79 13.64 6.65
CA LYS A 185 -13.46 12.88 7.86
C LYS A 185 -11.98 12.52 7.91
N PHE A 186 -11.40 12.13 6.77
CA PHE A 186 -9.97 11.87 6.65
C PHE A 186 -9.14 13.12 6.99
N ALA A 187 -9.51 14.28 6.44
CA ALA A 187 -8.84 15.53 6.71
C ALA A 187 -8.99 15.99 8.17
N HIS A 188 -10.17 15.78 8.75
CA HIS A 188 -10.43 16.08 10.16
C HIS A 188 -9.57 15.21 11.09
N LEU A 189 -9.51 13.90 10.85
CA LEU A 189 -8.73 12.95 11.65
C LEU A 189 -7.23 13.24 11.59
N LEU A 190 -6.68 13.53 10.39
CA LEU A 190 -5.28 13.94 10.26
C LEU A 190 -5.02 15.36 10.77
N GLY A 191 -6.08 16.12 11.05
CA GLY A 191 -5.98 17.52 11.43
C GLY A 191 -5.24 18.34 10.38
N ILE A 192 -5.50 18.12 9.09
CA ILE A 192 -4.81 18.83 8.01
C ILE A 192 -5.52 20.14 7.63
N LYS A 193 -4.75 21.13 7.19
CA LYS A 193 -5.21 22.38 6.60
C LYS A 193 -4.67 22.49 5.18
N GLN A 194 -5.48 23.01 4.27
CA GLN A 194 -5.03 23.33 2.93
C GLN A 194 -4.01 24.48 3.00
N ILE A 195 -2.90 24.35 2.27
CA ILE A 195 -1.86 25.38 2.15
C ILE A 195 -1.69 25.88 0.72
N ASP A 196 -1.99 25.07 -0.28
CA ASP A 196 -1.97 25.47 -1.69
C ASP A 196 -2.99 24.65 -2.50
N THR A 197 -3.45 25.17 -3.62
CA THR A 197 -4.35 24.45 -4.54
C THR A 197 -4.17 24.96 -5.96
N ASP A 198 -4.22 24.05 -6.91
CA ASP A 198 -4.20 24.39 -8.33
C ASP A 198 -4.94 23.30 -9.13
N VAL A 199 -5.04 23.48 -10.45
CA VAL A 199 -5.64 22.53 -11.38
C VAL A 199 -4.65 22.07 -12.43
N ASP A 200 -4.66 20.77 -12.76
CA ASP A 200 -3.83 20.24 -13.83
C ASP A 200 -4.37 20.63 -15.21
N GLN A 201 -3.65 20.23 -16.27
CA GLN A 201 -4.05 20.49 -17.67
C GLN A 201 -5.40 19.85 -18.05
N ASN A 202 -5.86 18.85 -17.29
CA ASN A 202 -7.12 18.15 -17.47
C ASN A 202 -8.22 18.69 -16.53
N SER A 203 -8.00 19.86 -15.90
CA SER A 203 -8.90 20.48 -14.91
C SER A 203 -9.11 19.66 -13.63
N ASN A 204 -8.23 18.70 -13.33
CA ASN A 204 -8.29 17.98 -12.06
C ASN A 204 -7.68 18.83 -10.94
N LYS A 205 -8.37 18.89 -9.81
CA LYS A 205 -7.94 19.69 -8.66
C LYS A 205 -6.83 18.99 -7.88
N ALA A 206 -5.67 19.63 -7.79
CA ALA A 206 -4.56 19.26 -6.92
C ALA A 206 -4.52 20.17 -5.68
N ILE A 207 -4.28 19.59 -4.51
CA ILE A 207 -4.33 20.33 -3.24
C ILE A 207 -3.15 19.92 -2.36
N LEU A 208 -2.41 20.90 -1.86
CA LEU A 208 -1.37 20.67 -0.87
C LEU A 208 -1.93 20.95 0.52
N TYR A 209 -1.73 19.99 1.41
CA TYR A 209 -2.17 20.03 2.79
C TYR A 209 -0.99 20.00 3.75
N ARG A 210 -1.19 20.59 4.94
CA ARG A 210 -0.27 20.55 6.07
C ARG A 210 -1.01 20.18 7.33
N THR A 211 -0.46 19.30 8.15
CA THR A 211 -0.97 19.02 9.50
C THR A 211 -1.02 20.29 10.37
N LYS A 212 -2.08 20.44 11.18
CA LYS A 212 -2.25 21.57 12.11
C LYS A 212 -1.22 21.52 13.23
N GLU A 213 -0.94 20.32 13.71
CA GLU A 213 0.03 20.03 14.77
C GLU A 213 1.29 19.42 14.17
N LYS A 214 2.38 19.47 14.94
CA LYS A 214 3.60 18.74 14.60
C LYS A 214 3.40 17.26 14.91
N ASP A 215 3.97 16.41 14.09
CA ASP A 215 4.10 14.99 14.39
C ASP A 215 4.90 14.79 15.69
N THR A 216 4.48 13.84 16.50
CA THR A 216 5.08 13.60 17.83
C THR A 216 6.49 13.04 17.75
N ILE A 217 6.81 12.31 16.69
CA ILE A 217 8.12 11.67 16.48
C ILE A 217 9.03 12.62 15.71
N LEU A 218 8.57 13.09 14.54
CA LEU A 218 9.36 13.95 13.66
C LEU A 218 9.48 15.39 14.18
N LYS A 219 8.63 15.80 15.14
CA LYS A 219 8.56 17.18 15.69
C LYS A 219 8.37 18.26 14.63
N GLU A 220 7.80 17.87 13.50
CA GLU A 220 7.63 18.66 12.29
C GLU A 220 6.21 18.51 11.75
N HIS A 221 5.76 19.50 10.98
CA HIS A 221 4.49 19.34 10.27
C HIS A 221 4.68 18.38 9.09
N ILE A 222 3.74 17.45 8.92
CA ILE A 222 3.67 16.60 7.73
C ILE A 222 2.86 17.31 6.65
N HIS A 223 3.37 17.27 5.42
CA HIS A 223 2.68 17.76 4.23
C HIS A 223 2.13 16.59 3.42
N TYR A 224 0.94 16.78 2.84
CA TYR A 224 0.30 15.82 1.95
C TYR A 224 -0.14 16.48 0.65
N ALA A 225 0.20 15.90 -0.48
CA ALA A 225 -0.33 16.29 -1.78
C ALA A 225 -1.50 15.39 -2.16
N ARG A 226 -2.68 16.00 -2.34
CA ARG A 226 -3.83 15.35 -2.98
C ARG A 226 -3.77 15.58 -4.47
N VAL A 227 -3.73 14.50 -5.23
CA VAL A 227 -3.63 14.52 -6.70
C VAL A 227 -4.63 13.56 -7.31
N VAL A 228 -5.07 13.84 -8.52
CA VAL A 228 -5.87 12.91 -9.33
C VAL A 228 -4.95 12.38 -10.42
N CYS A 229 -4.83 11.06 -10.52
CA CYS A 229 -4.12 10.43 -11.63
C CYS A 229 -4.96 10.60 -12.91
N PRO A 230 -4.46 11.28 -13.97
CA PRO A 230 -5.27 11.58 -15.15
C PRO A 230 -5.78 10.35 -15.89
N SER A 231 -5.00 9.27 -15.91
CA SER A 231 -5.31 8.03 -16.65
C SER A 231 -6.31 7.14 -15.92
N THR A 232 -6.19 7.03 -14.59
CA THR A 232 -7.02 6.13 -13.78
C THR A 232 -8.15 6.85 -13.06
N GLN A 233 -8.13 8.19 -13.06
CA GLN A 233 -9.03 9.07 -12.30
C GLN A 233 -9.04 8.76 -10.79
N ARG A 234 -7.97 8.14 -10.29
CA ARG A 234 -7.82 7.82 -8.87
C ARG A 234 -7.26 9.01 -8.12
N GLU A 235 -7.83 9.30 -6.95
CA GLU A 235 -7.28 10.28 -6.02
C GLU A 235 -6.21 9.63 -5.15
N TYR A 236 -5.05 10.29 -5.04
CA TYR A 236 -3.93 9.87 -4.21
C TYR A 236 -3.61 10.94 -3.16
N PHE A 237 -3.14 10.50 -1.99
CA PHE A 237 -2.69 11.35 -0.89
C PHE A 237 -1.22 11.01 -0.59
N LEU A 238 -0.31 11.78 -1.19
CA LEU A 238 1.12 11.52 -1.16
C LEU A 238 1.75 12.30 0.00
N CYS A 239 2.54 11.62 0.85
CA CYS A 239 3.32 12.32 1.87
C CYS A 239 4.53 12.98 1.19
N VAL A 240 4.71 14.27 1.41
CA VAL A 240 5.78 15.06 0.76
C VAL A 240 6.57 15.85 1.80
N PRO A 241 7.81 16.28 1.49
CA PRO A 241 8.61 17.09 2.39
C PRO A 241 7.87 18.36 2.83
N ASN A 242 8.05 18.73 4.09
CA ASN A 242 7.40 19.89 4.69
C ASN A 242 8.00 21.24 4.29
N THR A 243 9.15 21.21 3.60
CA THR A 243 9.79 22.38 2.99
C THR A 243 9.05 22.84 1.74
N ILE A 244 8.24 21.97 1.13
CA ILE A 244 7.49 22.26 -0.09
C ILE A 244 6.21 23.02 0.28
N THR A 245 6.05 24.21 -0.31
CA THR A 245 4.87 25.07 -0.13
C THR A 245 3.99 25.19 -1.36
N ASN A 246 4.40 24.61 -2.49
CA ASN A 246 3.68 24.65 -3.76
C ASN A 246 3.25 23.24 -4.20
N ILE A 247 2.02 23.09 -4.71
CA ILE A 247 1.48 21.78 -5.10
C ILE A 247 2.26 21.13 -6.25
N TRP A 248 2.71 21.88 -7.25
CA TRP A 248 3.44 21.31 -8.39
C TRP A 248 4.85 20.84 -8.02
N ASP A 249 5.52 21.55 -7.11
CA ASP A 249 6.79 21.09 -6.53
C ASP A 249 6.59 19.78 -5.74
N ALA A 250 5.48 19.65 -5.01
CA ALA A 250 5.15 18.45 -4.25
C ALA A 250 4.88 17.24 -5.15
N ILE A 251 4.16 17.47 -6.25
CA ILE A 251 3.88 16.45 -7.25
C ILE A 251 5.18 16.04 -7.95
N GLY A 252 5.96 17.01 -8.44
CA GLY A 252 7.26 16.74 -9.06
C GLY A 252 8.14 15.87 -8.16
N TRP A 253 8.27 16.24 -6.88
CA TRP A 253 9.05 15.49 -5.89
C TRP A 253 8.58 14.04 -5.77
N SER A 254 7.27 13.79 -5.77
CA SER A 254 6.72 12.44 -5.64
C SER A 254 7.06 11.50 -6.82
N PHE A 255 7.47 12.07 -7.95
CA PHE A 255 7.95 11.35 -9.13
C PHE A 255 9.46 11.54 -9.38
N SER A 256 10.21 12.03 -8.39
CA SER A 256 11.64 12.37 -8.51
C SER A 256 11.95 13.35 -9.64
N LYS A 257 11.04 14.31 -9.88
CA LYS A 257 11.13 15.36 -10.91
C LYS A 257 11.02 16.75 -10.28
N THR A 258 11.38 17.78 -11.04
CA THR A 258 11.12 19.19 -10.68
C THR A 258 9.81 19.66 -11.32
N LYS A 259 9.19 20.72 -10.80
CA LYS A 259 7.97 21.30 -11.41
C LYS A 259 8.13 21.61 -12.90
N ASP A 260 9.32 22.02 -13.33
CA ASP A 260 9.60 22.43 -14.71
C ASP A 260 9.70 21.22 -15.66
N THR A 261 10.02 20.04 -15.10
CA THR A 261 10.20 18.78 -15.85
C THR A 261 8.99 17.85 -15.73
N TYR A 262 8.09 18.12 -14.79
CA TYR A 262 6.84 17.38 -14.62
C TYR A 262 5.72 17.98 -15.50
N LYS A 263 5.54 17.43 -16.70
CA LYS A 263 4.45 17.75 -17.63
C LYS A 263 3.71 16.47 -18.06
N PRO A 264 2.84 15.90 -17.22
CA PRO A 264 2.17 14.66 -17.57
C PRO A 264 1.03 14.94 -18.54
N VAL A 265 1.14 14.39 -19.75
CA VAL A 265 0.03 14.37 -20.72
C VAL A 265 -0.79 13.09 -20.52
N ILE A 266 -0.13 11.97 -20.18
CA ILE A 266 -0.70 10.67 -19.81
C ILE A 266 0.31 9.98 -18.86
N GLU A 267 -0.14 9.43 -17.73
CA GLU A 267 0.69 8.61 -16.83
C GLU A 267 0.23 7.15 -16.89
N THR A 268 1.15 6.22 -17.21
CA THR A 268 0.94 4.77 -17.15
C THR A 268 1.13 4.23 -15.74
#